data_AF-A0A232FJW0-F1
#
_entry.id   AF-A0A232FJW0-F1
#
_cell.length_a   1.000
_cell.length_b   1.000
_cell.length_c   1.000
_cell.angle_alpha   90.00
_cell.angle_beta   90.00
_cell.angle_gamma   90.00
#
_symmetry.space_group_name_H-M   'P 1'
#
loop_
_entity.id
_entity.type
_entity.pdbx_description
1 polymer ?
#
loop_
_entity_poly.entity_id
_entity_poly.type
_entity_poly.pdbx_seq_one_letter_code
_entity_poly.pdbx_strand_id
1 'polypeptide(L)'
;MRIPIKGRNSILVINAESKPTNEKCHNVCNSSGCRNEAEFLSKTINPAADPCYNFFEFACGNFVKNTDIHEDAAGIAILTMMDKELETKIINLLKKKIAPSDSKTDKD
;
A
#
# COMPACT_ATOMS: atom_id res chain seq x y z
N MET A 1 -11.37 20.94 -28.41
CA MET A 1 -11.87 19.58 -28.15
C MET A 1 -11.54 19.24 -26.70
N ARG A 2 -12.52 19.31 -25.78
CA ARG A 2 -12.35 18.95 -24.37
C ARG A 2 -13.06 17.62 -24.17
N ILE A 3 -12.34 16.60 -23.69
CA ILE A 3 -12.94 15.33 -23.28
C ILE A 3 -13.53 15.56 -21.88
N PRO A 4 -14.85 15.39 -21.67
CA PRO A 4 -15.42 15.51 -20.34
C PRO A 4 -15.08 14.24 -19.54
N ILE A 5 -14.08 14.33 -18.66
CA ILE A 5 -13.92 13.38 -17.56
C ILE A 5 -15.05 13.61 -16.57
N LYS A 6 -15.93 12.61 -16.45
CA LYS A 6 -17.03 12.59 -15.46
C LYS A 6 -16.40 12.37 -14.08
N GLY A 7 -15.95 13.46 -13.47
CA GLY A 7 -15.32 13.47 -12.16
C GLY A 7 -16.31 12.98 -11.11
N ARG A 8 -16.00 11.84 -10.47
CA ARG A 8 -16.60 11.48 -9.19
C ARG A 8 -15.98 12.40 -8.14
N ASN A 9 -16.61 13.55 -7.91
CA ASN A 9 -16.36 14.31 -6.69
C ASN A 9 -16.98 13.52 -5.53
N SER A 10 -16.15 12.71 -4.90
CA SER A 10 -16.42 12.13 -3.60
C SER A 10 -15.20 12.42 -2.74
N ILE A 11 -15.01 13.72 -2.43
CA ILE A 11 -14.20 14.10 -1.27
C ILE A 11 -15.00 13.61 -0.07
N LEU A 12 -14.57 12.49 0.51
CA LEU A 12 -15.02 12.07 1.82
C LEU A 12 -14.25 12.92 2.83
N VAL A 13 -14.89 13.98 3.31
CA VAL A 13 -14.45 14.65 4.53
C VAL A 13 -14.78 13.70 5.68
N ILE A 14 -13.79 12.96 6.15
CA ILE A 14 -13.88 12.23 7.42
C ILE A 14 -13.77 13.22 8.57
N ASN A 15 -14.89 13.84 8.95
CA ASN A 15 -15.00 14.44 10.28
C ASN A 15 -15.16 13.30 11.28
N ALA A 16 -14.20 13.16 12.17
CA ALA A 16 -14.21 12.19 13.27
C ALA A 16 -15.19 12.65 14.37
N GLU A 17 -16.48 12.57 14.09
CA GLU A 17 -17.54 12.60 15.11
C GLU A 17 -18.38 11.33 14.94
N SER A 18 -17.98 10.26 15.62
CA SER A 18 -18.68 8.97 15.58
C SER A 18 -19.99 9.03 16.39
N LYS A 19 -21.05 9.53 15.75
CA LYS A 19 -22.41 9.27 16.22
C LYS A 19 -22.73 7.79 15.94
N PRO A 20 -23.09 6.96 16.94
CA PRO A 20 -23.41 5.56 16.71
C PRO A 20 -24.83 5.46 16.17
N THR A 21 -25.00 5.69 14.87
CA THR A 21 -26.19 5.20 14.16
C THR A 21 -25.91 3.77 13.73
N ASN A 22 -26.83 2.86 14.02
CA ASN A 22 -26.86 1.49 13.50
C ASN A 22 -27.16 1.54 11.99
N GLU A 23 -26.22 2.09 11.25
CA GLU A 23 -26.22 2.18 9.80
C GLU A 23 -25.01 1.36 9.38
N LYS A 24 -25.27 0.15 8.88
CA LYS A 24 -24.22 -0.74 8.36
C LYS A 24 -23.32 0.09 7.45
N CYS A 25 -22.00 0.01 7.63
CA CYS A 25 -21.02 0.61 6.72
C CYS A 25 -21.18 -0.04 5.34
N HIS A 26 -22.10 0.48 4.53
CA HIS A 26 -22.60 -0.23 3.35
C HIS A 26 -21.67 -0.14 2.12
N ASN A 27 -20.47 0.42 2.29
CA ASN A 27 -19.50 0.62 1.22
C ASN A 27 -18.09 0.17 1.61
N VAL A 28 -17.95 -0.85 2.47
CA VAL A 28 -16.63 -1.42 2.78
C VAL A 28 -16.21 -2.36 1.66
N CYS A 29 -15.07 -2.06 1.04
CA CYS A 29 -14.47 -2.96 0.07
C CYS A 29 -13.94 -4.21 0.76
N ASN A 30 -14.35 -5.39 0.27
CA ASN A 30 -13.89 -6.69 0.79
C ASN A 30 -13.14 -7.51 -0.27
N SER A 31 -12.52 -6.84 -1.25
CA SER A 31 -11.56 -7.52 -2.13
C SER A 31 -10.31 -7.91 -1.34
N SER A 32 -9.55 -8.88 -1.84
CA SER A 32 -8.25 -9.22 -1.23
C SER A 32 -7.32 -8.00 -1.20
N GLY A 33 -7.28 -7.20 -2.26
CA GLY A 33 -6.48 -5.97 -2.32
C GLY A 33 -6.84 -4.99 -1.20
N CYS A 34 -8.13 -4.75 -0.97
CA CYS A 34 -8.58 -3.84 0.09
C CYS A 34 -8.22 -4.34 1.49
N ARG A 35 -8.36 -5.65 1.75
CA ARG A 35 -7.98 -6.23 3.05
C ARG A 35 -6.47 -6.16 3.29
N ASN A 36 -5.68 -6.52 2.28
CA ASN A 36 -4.22 -6.50 2.37
C ASN A 36 -3.71 -5.07 2.63
N GLU A 37 -4.27 -4.09 1.94
CA GLU A 37 -3.90 -2.68 2.13
C GLU A 37 -4.37 -2.16 3.50
N ALA A 38 -5.60 -2.48 3.92
CA ALA A 38 -6.09 -2.10 5.24
C ALA A 38 -5.22 -2.68 6.37
N GLU A 39 -4.77 -3.93 6.22
CA GLU A 39 -3.85 -4.56 7.17
C GLU A 39 -2.49 -3.85 7.19
N PHE A 40 -1.94 -3.52 6.01
CA PHE A 40 -0.70 -2.75 5.91
C PHE A 40 -0.82 -1.39 6.59
N LEU A 41 -1.86 -0.60 6.27
CA LEU A 41 -2.13 0.70 6.88
C LEU A 41 -2.30 0.61 8.39
N SER A 42 -3.01 -0.41 8.87
CA SER A 42 -3.22 -0.62 10.31
C SER A 42 -1.92 -0.87 11.08
N LYS A 43 -0.87 -1.37 10.42
CA LYS A 43 0.44 -1.63 11.03
C LYS A 43 1.38 -0.42 10.96
N THR A 44 1.16 0.50 10.03
CA THR A 44 2.06 1.63 9.75
C THR A 44 1.58 2.97 10.33
N ILE A 45 0.26 3.18 10.37
CA ILE A 45 -0.38 4.36 10.96
C ILE A 45 -0.35 4.26 12.50
N ASN A 46 -0.04 5.38 13.17
CA ASN A 46 -0.22 5.56 14.60
C ASN A 46 -1.53 6.34 14.88
N PRO A 47 -2.65 5.67 15.16
CA PRO A 47 -3.94 6.34 15.38
C PRO A 47 -4.00 7.12 16.70
N ALA A 48 -3.01 6.98 17.59
CA ALA A 48 -2.96 7.73 18.84
C ALA A 48 -2.40 9.15 18.66
N ALA A 49 -1.77 9.45 17.52
CA ALA A 49 -1.28 10.80 17.22
C ALA A 49 -2.36 11.65 16.56
N ASP A 50 -2.43 12.93 16.92
CA ASP A 50 -3.37 13.88 16.32
C ASP A 50 -2.90 14.29 14.91
N PRO A 51 -3.67 13.97 13.85
CA PRO A 51 -3.32 14.34 12.48
C PRO A 51 -3.32 15.85 12.23
N CYS A 52 -4.06 16.64 13.01
CA CYS A 52 -4.09 18.10 12.89
C CYS A 52 -2.82 18.76 13.43
N TYR A 53 -2.09 18.07 14.32
CA TYR A 53 -0.85 18.57 14.91
C TYR A 53 0.39 17.98 14.25
N ASN A 54 0.43 16.65 14.07
CA ASN A 54 1.56 15.97 13.46
C ASN A 54 1.08 14.83 12.55
N PHE A 55 0.74 15.19 11.32
CA PHE A 55 0.30 14.23 10.32
C PHE A 55 1.35 13.17 9.99
N PHE A 56 2.65 13.49 10.13
CA PHE A 56 3.71 12.52 9.90
C PHE A 56 3.71 11.42 10.97
N GLU A 57 3.61 11.76 12.26
CA GLU A 57 3.51 10.76 13.32
C GLU A 57 2.21 9.97 13.18
N PHE A 58 1.09 10.61 12.85
CA PHE A 58 -0.16 9.88 12.58
C PHE A 58 0.00 8.87 11.43
N ALA A 59 0.49 9.31 10.27
CA ALA A 59 0.55 8.47 9.08
C ALA A 59 1.66 7.41 9.11
N CYS A 60 2.79 7.70 9.76
CA CYS A 60 4.02 6.92 9.67
C CYS A 60 4.61 6.50 11.02
N GLY A 61 4.05 6.95 12.15
CA GLY A 61 4.68 6.79 13.46
C GLY A 61 4.91 5.33 13.86
N ASN A 62 4.01 4.43 13.48
CA ASN A 62 4.21 2.99 13.73
C ASN A 62 5.17 2.36 12.71
N PHE A 63 5.19 2.84 11.47
CA PHE A 63 6.19 2.43 10.48
C PHE A 63 7.61 2.69 11.01
N VAL A 64 7.87 3.89 11.52
CA VAL A 64 9.19 4.26 12.09
C VAL A 64 9.55 3.38 13.29
N LYS A 65 8.58 3.09 14.17
CA LYS A 65 8.80 2.25 15.37
C LYS A 65 9.08 0.78 15.04
N ASN A 66 8.45 0.27 13.99
CA ASN A 66 8.47 -1.16 13.66
C ASN A 66 9.51 -1.50 12.57
N THR A 67 10.11 -0.50 11.93
CA THR A 67 11.11 -0.70 10.89
C THR A 67 12.50 -0.69 11.52
N ASP A 68 13.18 -1.83 11.45
CA ASP A 68 14.60 -1.94 11.81
C ASP A 68 15.47 -1.44 10.65
N ILE A 69 16.27 -0.41 10.91
CA ILE A 69 17.22 0.13 9.93
C ILE A 69 18.54 -0.59 10.15
N HIS A 70 18.86 -1.53 9.25
CA HIS A 70 20.18 -2.15 9.23
C HIS A 70 21.28 -1.09 9.05
N GLU A 71 22.44 -1.30 9.69
CA GLU A 71 23.55 -0.33 9.75
C GLU A 71 24.10 0.08 8.36
N ASP A 72 23.84 -0.71 7.33
CA ASP A 72 24.27 -0.49 5.96
C ASP A 72 23.31 0.39 5.14
N ALA A 73 22.13 0.71 5.68
CA ALA A 73 21.13 1.51 4.98
C ALA A 73 21.21 2.99 5.37
N ALA A 74 21.31 3.88 4.38
CA ALA A 74 21.20 5.34 4.58
C ALA A 74 19.79 5.77 5.06
N GLY A 75 18.81 4.88 4.98
CA GLY A 75 17.44 5.07 5.40
C GLY A 75 16.53 4.00 4.78
N ILE A 76 15.37 3.79 5.38
CA ILE A 76 14.33 2.90 4.83
C ILE A 76 13.09 3.71 4.53
N ALA A 77 12.64 3.65 3.29
CA ALA A 77 11.36 4.18 2.84
C ALA A 77 10.49 3.05 2.28
N ILE A 78 9.20 3.33 2.09
CA ILE A 78 8.28 2.42 1.40
C ILE A 78 8.84 2.04 0.02
N LEU A 79 9.45 3.00 -0.68
CA LEU A 79 10.05 2.75 -1.99
C LEU A 79 11.21 1.73 -1.92
N THR A 80 12.03 1.80 -0.87
CA THR A 80 13.09 0.80 -0.63
C THR A 80 12.52 -0.61 -0.44
N MET A 81 11.35 -0.73 0.20
CA MET A 81 10.68 -2.03 0.35
C MET A 81 10.17 -2.55 -1.00
N MET A 82 9.60 -1.66 -1.82
CA MET A 82 9.14 -1.99 -3.17
C MET A 82 10.31 -2.43 -4.06
N ASP A 83 11.44 -1.73 -4.01
CA ASP A 83 12.64 -2.06 -4.78
C ASP A 83 13.18 -3.44 -4.38
N LYS A 84 13.26 -3.73 -3.08
CA LYS A 84 13.66 -5.06 -2.58
C LYS A 84 12.71 -6.17 -3.05
N GLU A 85 11.40 -5.91 -3.05
CA GLU A 85 10.42 -6.88 -3.56
C GLU A 85 10.59 -7.10 -5.07
N LEU A 86 10.81 -6.02 -5.82
CA LEU A 86 11.05 -6.06 -7.26
C LEU A 86 12.31 -6.87 -7.60
N GLU A 87 13.44 -6.57 -6.94
CA GLU A 87 14.70 -7.30 -7.10
C GLU A 87 14.54 -8.78 -6.77
N THR A 88 13.86 -9.10 -5.67
CA THR A 88 13.56 -10.49 -5.29
C THR A 88 12.79 -11.21 -6.39
N LYS A 89 11.76 -10.57 -6.96
CA LYS A 89 11.00 -11.14 -8.08
C LYS A 89 11.87 -11.36 -9.32
N ILE A 90 12.70 -10.38 -9.69
CA ILE A 90 13.62 -10.48 -10.83
C ILE A 90 14.59 -11.65 -10.62
N ILE A 91 15.23 -11.73 -9.45
CA ILE A 91 16.18 -12.79 -9.12
C ILE A 91 15.51 -14.17 -9.17
N ASN A 92 14.29 -14.29 -8.65
CA ASN A 92 13.53 -15.54 -8.68
C ASN A 92 13.20 -15.97 -10.12
N LEU A 93 12.87 -15.02 -11.00
CA LEU A 93 12.66 -15.30 -12.41
C LEU A 93 13.95 -15.77 -13.09
N LEU A 94 15.09 -15.13 -12.81
CA LEU A 94 16.39 -15.49 -13.38
C LEU A 94 16.89 -16.87 -12.89
N LYS A 95 16.59 -17.24 -11.64
CA LYS A 95 16.99 -18.54 -11.06
C LYS A 95 16.07 -19.69 -11.48
N LYS A 96 14.87 -19.40 -11.98
CA LYS A 96 13.93 -20.43 -12.42
C LYS A 96 14.53 -21.20 -13.60
N LYS A 97 14.57 -22.52 -13.50
CA LYS A 97 14.96 -23.36 -14.64
C LYS A 97 13.98 -23.14 -15.79
N ILE A 98 14.51 -22.98 -17.01
CA ILE A 98 13.72 -22.87 -18.23
C ILE A 98 12.85 -24.13 -18.33
N ALA A 99 11.53 -23.96 -18.27
CA ALA A 99 10.60 -25.04 -18.54
C ALA A 99 10.47 -25.26 -20.05
N PRO A 100 10.15 -26.48 -20.53
CA PRO A 100 9.90 -26.73 -21.96
C PRO A 100 8.80 -25.83 -22.57
N SER A 101 7.91 -25.28 -21.74
CA SER A 101 6.87 -24.32 -22.14
C SER A 101 7.39 -22.90 -22.38
N ASP A 102 8.56 -22.56 -21.84
CA ASP A 102 9.19 -21.24 -21.97
C ASP A 102 9.88 -21.11 -23.33
N SER A 103 10.30 -22.24 -23.94
CA SER A 103 10.72 -22.35 -25.32
C SER A 103 9.52 -22.45 -26.27
N LYS A 104 8.75 -21.36 -26.40
CA LYS A 104 8.07 -21.13 -27.68
C LYS A 104 9.14 -20.59 -28.62
N THR A 105 9.66 -21.44 -29.50
CA THR A 105 10.32 -20.96 -30.71
C THR A 105 9.25 -20.17 -31.46
N ASP A 106 9.39 -18.85 -31.54
CA ASP A 106 8.76 -18.08 -32.60
C ASP A 106 9.26 -18.70 -33.91
N LYS A 107 8.44 -19.58 -34.49
CA LYS A 107 8.59 -20.01 -35.87
C LYS A 107 8.03 -18.86 -36.69
N ASP A 108 8.95 -18.18 -37.36
CA ASP A 108 8.82 -17.36 -38.57
C ASP A 108 7.40 -16.92 -39.00
#